data_AF-A0AAN8DA66-F1
#
_entry.id   AF-A0AAN8DA66-F1
#
_cell.length_a   1.000
_cell.length_b   1.000
_cell.length_c   1.000
_cell.angle_alpha   90.00
_cell.angle_beta   90.00
_cell.angle_gamma   90.00
#
_symmetry.space_group_name_H-M   'P 1'
#
loop_
_entity.id
_entity.type
_entity.pdbx_description
1 polymer ?
#
loop_
_entity_poly.entity_id
_entity_poly.type
_entity_poly.pdbx_seq_one_letter_code
_entity_poly.pdbx_strand_id
1 'polypeptide(L)'
;MTTTDKKQEENSMKTIYKAAQVIRKSIATFTKERTVLQVSSDITDVPAELYTMIHWIMVGPAEKLETEKRTRVVDRATLTVSQNIMYGFKSSAQVKYKPSSESASFRSPHARENPQVLGLALTIHHDTRNKKLMNLLNAHGYSVSHGRALLMETALANAVEENTRAHQGLYVPPFLRKGTFVFFAADNTDFVPTM
;
A
#
# COMPACT_ATOMS: atom_id res chain seq x y z
N MET A 1 26.59 33.04 11.89
CA MET A 1 26.92 31.65 11.53
C MET A 1 28.42 31.54 11.34
N THR A 2 29.08 30.79 12.21
CA THR A 2 30.53 30.59 12.13
C THR A 2 30.86 29.61 10.99
N THR A 3 32.08 29.66 10.46
CA THR A 3 32.57 28.75 9.40
C THR A 3 32.48 27.27 9.80
N THR A 4 32.54 26.98 11.10
CA THR A 4 32.39 25.65 11.70
C THR A 4 30.94 25.13 11.59
N ASP A 5 29.94 26.00 11.84
CA ASP A 5 28.52 25.64 11.75
C ASP A 5 28.14 25.23 10.32
N LYS A 6 28.62 25.99 9.32
CA LYS A 6 28.36 25.68 7.90
C LYS A 6 28.94 24.34 7.46
N LYS A 7 30.14 23.99 7.95
CA LYS A 7 30.79 22.71 7.63
C LYS A 7 30.07 21.52 8.26
N GLN A 8 29.54 21.70 9.47
CA GLN A 8 28.74 20.68 10.15
C GLN A 8 27.38 20.46 9.47
N GLU A 9 26.73 21.54 9.02
CA GLU A 9 25.49 21.48 8.26
C GLU A 9 25.65 20.72 6.93
N GLU A 10 26.73 20.99 6.20
CA GLU A 10 27.04 20.30 4.94
C GLU A 10 27.29 18.79 5.14
N ASN A 11 27.95 18.41 6.23
CA ASN A 11 28.17 17.00 6.59
C ASN A 11 26.86 16.30 6.97
N SER A 12 25.97 16.97 7.69
CA SER A 12 24.65 16.43 8.03
C SER A 12 23.82 16.17 6.76
N MET A 13 23.82 17.12 5.82
CA MET A 13 23.10 16.96 4.54
C MET A 13 23.67 15.81 3.69
N LYS A 14 24.99 15.60 3.69
CA LYS A 14 25.62 14.45 3.04
C LYS A 14 25.15 13.12 3.65
N THR A 15 24.96 13.07 4.95
CA THR A 15 24.45 11.87 5.65
C THR A 15 23.01 11.59 5.28
N ILE A 16 22.13 12.61 5.28
CA ILE A 16 20.73 12.48 4.85
C ILE A 16 20.65 11.99 3.41
N TYR A 17 21.48 12.54 2.52
CA TYR A 17 21.55 12.10 1.13
C TYR A 17 21.90 10.61 1.00
N LYS A 18 22.91 10.14 1.74
CA LYS A 18 23.29 8.72 1.75
C LYS A 18 22.17 7.83 2.28
N ALA A 19 21.50 8.23 3.36
CA ALA A 19 20.35 7.51 3.90
C ALA A 19 19.21 7.41 2.86
N ALA A 20 18.90 8.51 2.17
CA ALA A 20 17.92 8.53 1.10
C ALA A 20 18.31 7.58 -0.05
N GLN A 21 19.59 7.49 -0.42
CA GLN A 21 20.05 6.55 -1.44
C GLN A 21 19.83 5.09 -1.02
N VAL A 22 20.12 4.74 0.24
CA VAL A 22 19.88 3.39 0.79
C VAL A 22 18.39 3.05 0.72
N ILE A 23 17.53 3.93 1.21
CA ILE A 23 16.08 3.73 1.21
C ILE A 23 15.54 3.59 -0.22
N ARG A 24 15.98 4.46 -1.14
CA ARG A 24 15.56 4.39 -2.55
C ARG A 24 15.96 3.07 -3.21
N LYS A 25 17.17 2.56 -2.90
CA LYS A 25 17.63 1.26 -3.40
C LYS A 25 16.79 0.12 -2.82
N SER A 26 16.50 0.17 -1.52
CA SER A 26 15.67 -0.84 -0.84
C SER A 26 14.25 -0.90 -1.43
N ILE A 27 13.57 0.24 -1.60
CA ILE A 27 12.25 0.31 -2.26
C ILE A 27 12.31 -0.25 -3.68
N ALA A 28 13.34 0.10 -4.45
CA ALA A 28 13.48 -0.37 -5.83
C ALA A 28 13.66 -1.90 -5.93
N THR A 29 14.42 -2.50 -5.00
CA THR A 29 14.60 -3.96 -4.92
C THR A 29 13.31 -4.64 -4.48
N PHE A 30 12.74 -4.20 -3.37
CA PHE A 30 11.51 -4.75 -2.80
C PHE A 30 10.36 -4.78 -3.81
N THR A 31 10.25 -3.74 -4.64
CA THR A 31 9.15 -3.64 -5.59
C THR A 31 9.35 -4.48 -6.85
N LYS A 32 10.57 -4.91 -7.18
CA LYS A 32 10.82 -5.84 -8.28
C LYS A 32 10.41 -7.27 -7.92
N GLU A 33 10.56 -7.65 -6.65
CA GLU A 33 10.44 -9.04 -6.21
C GLU A 33 8.99 -9.49 -6.01
N ARG A 34 8.05 -8.56 -5.80
CA ARG A 34 6.64 -8.90 -5.61
C ARG A 34 5.81 -8.38 -6.78
N THR A 35 5.26 -9.29 -7.58
CA THR A 35 4.44 -9.00 -8.78
C THR A 35 2.93 -9.04 -8.52
N VAL A 36 2.50 -9.60 -7.40
CA VAL A 36 1.07 -9.80 -7.08
C VAL A 36 0.52 -8.63 -6.26
N LEU A 37 -0.74 -8.25 -6.51
CA LEU A 37 -1.54 -7.38 -5.65
C LEU A 37 -1.80 -8.11 -4.32
N GLN A 38 -0.93 -7.91 -3.34
CA GLN A 38 -1.27 -8.24 -1.96
C GLN A 38 -2.01 -7.03 -1.38
N VAL A 39 -3.31 -7.19 -1.17
CA VAL A 39 -4.11 -6.27 -0.35
C VAL A 39 -3.84 -6.65 1.10
N SER A 40 -2.63 -6.36 1.55
CA SER A 40 -2.17 -6.55 2.92
C SER A 40 -1.57 -5.24 3.41
N SER A 41 -1.70 -5.00 4.71
CA SER A 41 -1.19 -3.79 5.37
C SER A 41 -0.37 -4.19 6.59
N ASP A 42 0.54 -5.15 6.38
CA ASP A 42 1.45 -5.65 7.40
C ASP A 42 2.81 -4.93 7.32
N ILE A 43 3.58 -5.02 8.40
CA ILE A 43 4.97 -4.51 8.46
C ILE A 43 5.85 -5.15 7.38
N THR A 44 5.51 -6.38 6.97
CA THR A 44 6.23 -7.10 5.92
C THR A 44 5.95 -6.58 4.51
N ASP A 45 4.98 -5.69 4.33
CA ASP A 45 4.62 -5.13 3.03
C ASP A 45 5.42 -3.87 2.66
N VAL A 46 6.32 -3.44 3.54
CA VAL A 46 7.24 -2.33 3.32
C VAL A 46 8.69 -2.78 3.57
N PRO A 47 9.69 -2.18 2.90
CA PRO A 47 11.09 -2.48 3.20
C PRO A 47 11.46 -2.07 4.63
N ALA A 48 12.21 -2.93 5.32
CA ALA A 48 12.58 -2.74 6.72
C ALA A 48 13.38 -1.44 6.95
N GLU A 49 14.23 -1.04 6.01
CA GLU A 49 15.00 0.19 6.09
C GLU A 49 14.11 1.43 6.01
N LEU A 50 13.07 1.39 5.18
CA LEU A 50 12.09 2.46 5.10
C LEU A 50 11.29 2.55 6.39
N TYR A 51 10.75 1.41 6.86
CA TYR A 51 9.98 1.34 8.09
C TYR A 51 10.78 1.89 9.28
N THR A 52 12.00 1.40 9.47
CA THR A 52 12.88 1.81 10.57
C THR A 52 13.20 3.30 10.50
N MET A 53 13.50 3.84 9.32
CA MET A 53 13.76 5.28 9.17
C MET A 53 12.53 6.12 9.54
N ILE A 54 11.34 5.74 9.06
CA ILE A 54 10.11 6.48 9.38
C ILE A 54 9.76 6.36 10.86
N HIS A 55 9.95 5.19 11.45
CA HIS A 55 9.79 4.99 12.89
C HIS A 55 10.73 5.93 13.68
N TRP A 56 12.01 5.98 13.30
CA TRP A 56 12.99 6.87 13.91
C TRP A 56 12.67 8.35 13.73
N ILE A 57 12.04 8.74 12.61
CA ILE A 57 11.55 10.10 12.43
C ILE A 57 10.39 10.41 13.37
N MET A 58 9.48 9.45 13.60
CA MET A 58 8.27 9.67 14.40
C MET A 58 8.52 9.65 15.91
N VAL A 59 9.36 8.73 16.40
CA VAL A 59 9.57 8.51 17.84
C VAL A 59 11.03 8.56 18.28
N GLY A 60 11.95 8.89 17.37
CA GLY A 60 13.38 8.84 17.63
C GLY A 60 13.95 7.42 17.54
N PRO A 61 15.26 7.24 17.79
CA PRO A 61 15.94 5.93 17.74
C PRO A 61 15.60 5.01 18.94
N ALA A 62 14.39 5.12 19.48
CA ALA A 62 13.91 4.27 20.56
C ALA A 62 13.53 2.89 20.03
N GLU A 63 14.07 1.83 20.63
CA GLU A 63 13.75 0.45 20.23
C GLU A 63 12.37 -0.02 20.73
N LYS A 64 11.87 0.52 21.86
CA LYS A 64 10.62 0.07 22.47
C LYS A 64 9.85 1.23 23.09
N LEU A 65 8.54 1.22 22.86
CA LEU A 65 7.58 2.08 23.55
C LEU A 65 7.02 1.36 24.78
N GLU A 66 6.68 2.12 25.82
CA GLU A 66 6.32 1.59 27.16
C GLU A 66 5.08 0.68 27.17
N THR A 67 4.20 0.77 26.19
CA THR A 67 2.95 -0.03 26.15
C THR A 67 2.64 -0.52 24.75
N GLU A 68 2.08 -1.73 24.66
CA GLU A 68 1.67 -2.35 23.40
C GLU A 68 0.68 -1.49 22.61
N LYS A 69 -0.26 -0.81 23.29
CA LYS A 69 -1.21 0.12 22.65
C LYS A 69 -0.49 1.27 21.96
N ARG A 70 0.52 1.88 22.59
CA ARG A 70 1.30 2.97 21.99
C ARG A 70 2.12 2.46 20.81
N THR A 71 2.72 1.27 20.94
CA THR A 71 3.43 0.61 19.85
C THR A 71 2.53 0.42 18.63
N ARG A 72 1.34 -0.15 18.79
CA ARG A 72 0.39 -0.36 17.69
C ARG A 72 -0.02 0.95 17.00
N VAL A 73 -0.21 2.04 17.73
CA VAL A 73 -0.56 3.34 17.16
C VAL A 73 0.58 3.89 16.30
N VAL A 74 1.81 3.82 16.81
CA VAL A 74 3.01 4.29 16.09
C VAL A 74 3.30 3.40 14.89
N ASP A 75 3.18 2.08 15.02
CA ASP A 75 3.37 1.13 13.93
C ASP A 75 2.38 1.41 12.80
N ARG A 76 1.09 1.59 13.13
CA ARG A 76 0.07 1.93 12.13
C ARG A 76 0.40 3.23 11.39
N ALA A 77 0.78 4.28 12.11
CA ALA A 77 1.17 5.56 11.50
C ALA A 77 2.42 5.41 10.61
N THR A 78 3.43 4.69 11.10
CA THR A 78 4.69 4.40 10.40
C THR A 78 4.43 3.65 9.10
N LEU A 79 3.55 2.64 9.14
CA LEU A 79 3.15 1.87 7.96
C LEU A 79 2.42 2.73 6.94
N THR A 80 1.45 3.54 7.37
CA THR A 80 0.73 4.45 6.48
C THR A 80 1.68 5.39 5.74
N VAL A 81 2.62 6.01 6.45
CA VAL A 81 3.61 6.91 5.83
C VAL A 81 4.55 6.15 4.89
N SER A 82 5.01 4.97 5.30
CA SER A 82 5.90 4.13 4.49
C SER A 82 5.24 3.68 3.19
N GLN A 83 4.00 3.20 3.26
CA GLN A 83 3.22 2.79 2.08
C GLN A 83 2.94 3.98 1.14
N ASN A 84 2.68 5.17 1.69
CA ASN A 84 2.53 6.39 0.90
C ASN A 84 3.83 6.79 0.20
N ILE A 85 4.98 6.67 0.86
CA ILE A 85 6.30 6.91 0.25
C ILE A 85 6.56 5.91 -0.88
N MET A 86 6.25 4.63 -0.67
CA MET A 86 6.38 3.60 -1.71
C MET A 86 5.47 3.88 -2.90
N TYR A 87 4.23 4.31 -2.67
CA TYR A 87 3.31 4.70 -3.74
C TYR A 87 3.80 5.94 -4.50
N GLY A 88 4.33 6.92 -3.77
CA GLY A 88 4.94 8.13 -4.32
C GLY A 88 6.29 7.90 -5.00
N PHE A 89 6.95 6.77 -4.76
CA PHE A 89 8.27 6.44 -5.29
C PHE A 89 8.31 6.59 -6.82
N LYS A 90 9.45 7.04 -7.34
CA LYS A 90 9.72 7.14 -8.77
C LYS A 90 11.09 6.51 -9.04
N SER A 91 11.10 5.57 -9.96
CA SER A 91 12.33 4.87 -10.35
C SER A 91 13.31 5.84 -11.01
N SER A 92 14.60 5.51 -11.01
CA SER A 92 15.63 6.33 -11.66
C SER A 92 15.36 6.54 -13.14
N ALA A 93 14.70 5.58 -13.82
CA ALA A 93 14.28 5.71 -15.20
C ALA A 93 13.15 6.74 -15.35
N GLN A 94 12.15 6.71 -14.47
CA GLN A 94 11.05 7.68 -14.48
C GLN A 94 11.54 9.10 -14.20
N VAL A 95 12.43 9.29 -13.22
CA VAL A 95 12.96 10.62 -12.88
C VAL A 95 13.78 11.22 -14.04
N LYS A 96 14.48 10.38 -14.81
CA LYS A 96 15.28 10.80 -15.98
C LYS A 96 14.45 10.95 -17.25
N TYR A 97 13.23 10.43 -17.26
CA TYR A 97 12.36 10.50 -18.43
C TYR A 97 11.97 11.95 -18.71
N LYS A 98 12.15 12.36 -19.97
CA LYS A 98 11.72 13.67 -20.46
C LYS A 98 10.38 13.49 -21.16
N PRO A 99 9.27 14.04 -20.63
CA PRO A 99 7.98 13.89 -21.27
C PRO A 99 7.91 14.66 -22.59
N SER A 100 7.08 14.19 -23.51
CA SER A 100 6.78 14.87 -24.78
C SER A 100 5.80 16.04 -24.62
N SER A 101 5.10 16.13 -23.49
CA SER A 101 4.16 17.20 -23.15
C SER A 101 4.33 17.62 -21.69
N GLU A 102 4.16 18.90 -21.38
CA GLU A 102 4.15 19.41 -20.00
C GLU A 102 3.02 18.80 -19.15
N SER A 103 1.92 18.36 -19.79
CA SER A 103 0.80 17.71 -19.12
C SER A 103 1.02 16.22 -18.84
N ALA A 104 2.16 15.65 -19.26
CA ALA A 104 2.40 14.22 -19.10
C ALA A 104 2.68 13.86 -17.64
N SER A 105 1.74 13.14 -17.03
CA SER A 105 1.92 12.59 -15.69
C SER A 105 2.94 11.45 -15.69
N PHE A 106 3.70 11.30 -14.59
CA PHE A 106 4.43 10.05 -14.36
C PHE A 106 3.46 8.87 -14.44
N ARG A 107 3.79 7.86 -15.25
CA ARG A 107 3.10 6.57 -15.12
C ARG A 107 3.22 6.11 -13.68
N SER A 108 2.14 5.62 -13.08
CA SER A 108 2.24 4.93 -11.80
C SER A 108 3.31 3.84 -11.95
N PRO A 109 4.36 3.84 -11.12
CA PRO A 109 5.53 2.99 -11.35
C PRO A 109 5.20 1.49 -11.32
N HIS A 110 4.06 1.12 -10.73
CA HIS A 110 3.74 -0.25 -10.43
C HIS A 110 2.28 -0.55 -10.75
N ALA A 111 2.05 -1.76 -11.24
CA ALA A 111 0.75 -2.42 -11.33
C ALA A 111 0.11 -2.69 -9.94
N ARG A 112 0.48 -1.88 -8.93
CA ARG A 112 0.13 -2.02 -7.52
C ARG A 112 -0.58 -0.75 -7.10
N GLU A 113 -1.83 -0.91 -6.71
CA GLU A 113 -2.52 0.13 -5.97
C GLU A 113 -1.97 0.16 -4.54
N ASN A 114 -1.91 1.33 -3.92
CA ASN A 114 -1.67 1.41 -2.48
C ASN A 114 -2.90 0.80 -1.77
N PRO A 115 -2.77 -0.30 -1.00
CA PRO A 115 -3.90 -0.98 -0.37
C PRO A 115 -4.74 -0.04 0.50
N GLN A 116 -4.10 0.92 1.19
CA GLN A 116 -4.80 1.90 2.01
C GLN A 116 -5.63 2.88 1.15
N VAL A 117 -5.05 3.40 0.07
CA VAL A 117 -5.72 4.34 -0.85
C VAL A 117 -6.86 3.65 -1.61
N LEU A 118 -6.64 2.40 -2.05
CA LEU A 118 -7.64 1.59 -2.73
C LEU A 118 -8.76 1.16 -1.77
N GLY A 119 -8.41 0.63 -0.60
CA GLY A 119 -9.38 0.21 0.41
C GLY A 119 -10.29 1.37 0.81
N LEU A 120 -9.72 2.56 1.06
CA LEU A 120 -10.50 3.75 1.35
C LEU A 120 -11.44 4.12 0.20
N ALA A 121 -10.97 4.03 -1.06
CA ALA A 121 -11.81 4.31 -2.21
C ALA A 121 -12.98 3.33 -2.35
N LEU A 122 -12.73 2.04 -2.16
CA LEU A 122 -13.75 0.99 -2.23
C LEU A 122 -14.78 1.14 -1.10
N THR A 123 -14.34 1.40 0.14
CA THR A 123 -15.24 1.64 1.27
C THR A 123 -16.11 2.87 1.05
N ILE A 124 -15.52 3.99 0.64
CA ILE A 124 -16.29 5.21 0.37
C ILE A 124 -17.28 5.00 -0.77
N HIS A 125 -16.86 4.30 -1.83
CA HIS A 125 -17.75 3.98 -2.94
C HIS A 125 -18.92 3.10 -2.48
N HIS A 126 -18.63 2.05 -1.71
CA HIS A 126 -19.64 1.17 -1.13
C HIS A 126 -20.67 1.94 -0.29
N ASP A 127 -20.19 2.80 0.61
CA ASP A 127 -21.04 3.47 1.61
C ASP A 127 -21.80 4.68 1.04
N THR A 128 -21.20 5.41 0.09
CA THR A 128 -21.75 6.71 -0.35
C THR A 128 -22.18 6.75 -1.81
N ARG A 129 -21.59 5.89 -2.67
CA ARG A 129 -21.72 5.95 -4.14
C ARG A 129 -21.47 7.35 -4.73
N ASN A 130 -20.78 8.23 -3.99
CA ASN A 130 -20.65 9.64 -4.35
C ASN A 130 -19.37 9.91 -5.15
N LYS A 131 -19.52 10.03 -6.46
CA LYS A 131 -18.43 10.34 -7.39
C LYS A 131 -17.71 11.65 -7.08
N LYS A 132 -18.41 12.69 -6.62
CA LYS A 132 -17.78 14.00 -6.31
C LYS A 132 -16.84 13.88 -5.12
N LEU A 133 -17.26 13.17 -4.06
CA LEU A 133 -16.45 12.92 -2.88
C LEU A 133 -15.18 12.13 -3.22
N MET A 134 -15.31 11.06 -4.00
CA MET A 134 -14.15 10.28 -4.44
C MET A 134 -13.17 11.11 -5.27
N ASN A 135 -13.67 11.93 -6.19
CA ASN A 135 -12.82 12.79 -7.01
C ASN A 135 -12.10 13.87 -6.17
N LEU A 136 -12.75 14.41 -5.14
CA LEU A 136 -12.11 15.34 -4.20
C LEU A 136 -10.96 14.66 -3.45
N LEU A 137 -11.19 13.46 -2.91
CA LEU A 137 -10.15 12.72 -2.17
C LEU A 137 -9.01 12.28 -3.08
N ASN A 138 -9.31 11.90 -4.32
CA ASN A 138 -8.30 11.60 -5.34
C ASN A 138 -7.46 12.84 -5.69
N ALA A 139 -8.09 14.02 -5.83
CA ALA A 139 -7.35 15.26 -6.07
C ALA A 139 -6.35 15.59 -4.95
N HIS A 140 -6.62 15.15 -3.71
CA HIS A 140 -5.71 15.28 -2.57
C HIS A 140 -4.79 14.06 -2.35
N GLY A 141 -4.83 13.05 -3.23
CA GLY A 141 -3.97 11.86 -3.15
C GLY A 141 -4.37 10.83 -2.08
N TYR A 142 -5.57 10.95 -1.51
CA TYR A 142 -6.05 10.04 -0.46
C TYR A 142 -6.87 8.85 -0.99
N SER A 143 -7.35 8.92 -2.23
CA SER A 143 -8.21 7.90 -2.83
C SER A 143 -7.86 7.66 -4.29
N VAL A 144 -8.19 6.49 -4.84
CA VAL A 144 -8.12 6.27 -6.29
C VAL A 144 -9.31 6.97 -6.99
N SER A 145 -9.20 7.18 -8.30
CA SER A 145 -10.33 7.74 -9.06
C SER A 145 -11.56 6.85 -8.99
N HIS A 146 -12.75 7.45 -9.05
CA HIS A 146 -14.01 6.69 -9.12
C HIS A 146 -14.00 5.67 -10.26
N GLY A 147 -13.49 6.05 -11.43
CA GLY A 147 -13.37 5.13 -12.57
C GLY A 147 -12.45 3.94 -12.26
N ARG A 148 -11.35 4.19 -11.54
CA ARG A 148 -10.43 3.12 -11.13
C ARG A 148 -11.06 2.18 -10.10
N ALA A 149 -11.80 2.72 -9.13
CA ALA A 149 -12.53 1.91 -8.16
C ALA A 149 -13.53 0.97 -8.85
N LEU A 150 -14.32 1.50 -9.79
CA LEU A 150 -15.29 0.71 -10.55
C LEU A 150 -14.62 -0.41 -11.37
N LEU A 151 -13.48 -0.13 -12.00
CA LEU A 151 -12.70 -1.14 -12.70
C LEU A 151 -12.23 -2.26 -11.76
N MET A 152 -11.81 -1.91 -10.54
CA MET A 152 -11.39 -2.91 -9.55
C MET A 152 -12.56 -3.74 -9.02
N GLU A 153 -13.71 -3.12 -8.74
CA GLU A 153 -14.93 -3.83 -8.36
C GLU A 153 -15.38 -4.80 -9.47
N THR A 154 -15.32 -4.36 -10.72
CA THR A 154 -15.67 -5.18 -11.88
C THR A 154 -14.70 -6.35 -12.03
N ALA A 155 -13.39 -6.11 -11.90
CA ALA A 155 -12.38 -7.15 -11.95
C ALA A 155 -12.56 -8.17 -10.82
N LEU A 156 -12.91 -7.71 -9.61
CA LEU A 156 -13.20 -8.58 -8.47
C LEU A 156 -14.45 -9.41 -8.72
N ALA A 157 -15.54 -8.80 -9.19
CA ALA A 157 -16.78 -9.50 -9.53
C ALA A 157 -16.55 -10.58 -10.59
N ASN A 158 -15.80 -10.25 -11.65
CA ASN A 158 -15.44 -11.21 -12.70
C ASN A 158 -14.59 -12.37 -12.15
N ALA A 159 -13.63 -12.10 -11.27
CA ALA A 159 -12.80 -13.14 -10.66
C ALA A 159 -13.62 -14.07 -9.75
N VAL A 160 -14.58 -13.51 -9.00
CA VAL A 160 -15.52 -14.29 -8.18
C VAL A 160 -16.42 -15.13 -9.08
N GLU A 161 -16.93 -14.58 -10.17
CA GLU A 161 -17.78 -15.30 -11.13
C GLU A 161 -17.03 -16.46 -11.79
N GLU A 162 -15.80 -16.22 -12.26
CA GLU A 162 -14.95 -17.26 -12.87
C GLU A 162 -14.67 -18.40 -11.88
N ASN A 163 -14.30 -18.04 -10.65
CA ASN A 163 -14.08 -19.00 -9.58
C ASN A 163 -15.34 -19.82 -9.29
N THR A 164 -16.49 -19.16 -9.16
CA THR A 164 -17.77 -19.78 -8.84
C THR A 164 -18.25 -20.70 -9.96
N ARG A 165 -18.08 -20.29 -11.22
CA ARG A 165 -18.43 -21.07 -12.41
C ARG A 165 -17.63 -22.36 -12.50
N ALA A 166 -16.34 -22.32 -12.16
CA ALA A 166 -15.48 -23.51 -12.13
C ALA A 166 -15.87 -24.53 -11.05
N HIS A 167 -16.62 -24.11 -10.03
CA HIS A 167 -16.96 -24.92 -8.85
C HIS A 167 -18.48 -25.03 -8.63
N GLN A 168 -19.25 -25.12 -9.71
CA GLN A 168 -20.70 -25.42 -9.69
C GLN A 168 -21.54 -24.44 -8.82
N GLY A 169 -21.18 -23.17 -8.79
CA GLY A 169 -21.91 -22.19 -7.97
C GLY A 169 -21.31 -21.95 -6.58
N LEU A 170 -20.25 -22.68 -6.20
CA LEU A 170 -19.54 -22.47 -4.94
C LEU A 170 -18.31 -21.58 -5.13
N TYR A 171 -18.16 -20.54 -4.32
CA TYR A 171 -16.89 -19.83 -4.25
C TYR A 171 -15.86 -20.65 -3.46
N VAL A 172 -14.72 -20.95 -4.09
CA VAL A 172 -13.59 -21.65 -3.48
C VAL A 172 -12.43 -20.68 -3.29
N PRO A 173 -12.09 -20.30 -2.04
CA PRO A 173 -10.98 -19.39 -1.80
C PRO A 173 -9.66 -19.88 -2.43
N PRO A 174 -8.86 -18.98 -3.02
CA PRO A 174 -7.69 -19.35 -3.83
C PRO A 174 -6.55 -20.02 -3.04
N PHE A 175 -6.57 -19.94 -1.71
CA PHE A 175 -5.62 -20.63 -0.84
C PHE A 175 -5.99 -22.11 -0.60
N LEU A 176 -7.22 -22.53 -0.92
CA LEU A 176 -7.61 -23.93 -0.84
C LEU A 176 -7.07 -24.71 -2.04
N ARG A 177 -6.35 -25.79 -1.75
CA ARG A 177 -5.78 -26.68 -2.77
C ARG A 177 -6.53 -27.99 -2.81
N LYS A 178 -6.90 -28.42 -4.01
CA LYS A 178 -7.55 -29.73 -4.23
C LYS A 178 -6.72 -30.85 -3.62
N GLY A 179 -7.36 -31.75 -2.86
CA GLY A 179 -6.72 -32.90 -2.22
C GLY A 179 -5.96 -32.59 -0.93
N THR A 180 -6.01 -31.34 -0.43
CA THR A 180 -5.44 -30.98 0.87
C THR A 180 -6.51 -31.06 1.95
N PHE A 181 -6.20 -31.70 3.07
CA PHE A 181 -7.09 -31.69 4.24
C PHE A 181 -7.14 -30.29 4.82
N VAL A 182 -8.36 -29.78 5.01
CA VAL A 182 -8.60 -28.46 5.61
C VAL A 182 -9.44 -28.68 6.86
N PHE A 183 -8.98 -28.13 7.98
CA PHE A 183 -9.79 -28.04 9.19
C PHE A 183 -10.58 -26.74 9.12
N PHE A 184 -11.90 -26.82 9.08
CA PHE A 184 -12.76 -25.65 9.23
C PHE A 184 -13.63 -25.84 10.48
N ALA A 185 -13.74 -24.78 11.28
CA ALA A 185 -14.77 -24.68 12.29
C ALA A 185 -15.97 -24.01 11.62
N ALA A 186 -17.06 -24.75 11.41
CA ALA A 186 -18.33 -24.15 11.00
C ALA A 186 -19.08 -23.75 12.27
N ASP A 187 -19.03 -22.47 12.64
CA ASP A 187 -19.65 -21.97 13.88
C ASP A 187 -20.93 -21.15 13.66
N ASN A 188 -21.41 -20.99 12.42
CA ASN A 188 -22.73 -20.38 12.13
C ASN A 188 -23.34 -20.93 10.84
N THR A 189 -24.23 -21.93 10.97
CA THR A 189 -25.07 -22.44 9.87
C THR A 189 -26.50 -21.92 9.99
N ASP A 190 -26.73 -20.66 9.66
CA ASP A 190 -28.08 -20.16 9.34
C ASP A 190 -28.42 -20.54 7.90
N PHE A 191 -28.57 -21.84 7.63
CA PHE A 191 -29.32 -22.27 6.46
C PHE A 191 -30.79 -22.11 6.83
N VAL A 192 -31.42 -20.99 6.45
CA VAL A 192 -32.88 -20.92 6.41
C VAL A 192 -33.31 -21.68 5.15
N PRO A 193 -33.81 -22.92 5.24
CA PRO A 193 -34.35 -23.60 4.08
C PRO A 193 -35.72 -22.98 3.85
N THR A 194 -35.86 -22.17 2.81
CA THR A 194 -37.19 -21.83 2.32
C THR A 194 -37.73 -23.07 1.60
N MET A 195 -38.71 -23.72 2.24
CA MET A 195 -39.64 -24.64 1.58
C MET A 195 -40.58 -23.87 0.65
#